data_AF-A0A431K0H5-F1
#
_entry.id   AF-A0A431K0H5-F1
#
_cell.length_a   1.000
_cell.length_b   1.000
_cell.length_c   1.000
_cell.angle_alpha   90.00
_cell.angle_beta   90.00
_cell.angle_gamma   90.00
#
_symmetry.space_group_name_H-M   'P 1'
#
loop_
_entity.id
_entity.type
_entity.pdbx_description
1 polymer ?
#
loop_
_entity_poly.entity_id
_entity_poly.type
_entity_poly.pdbx_seq_one_letter_code
_entity_poly.pdbx_strand_id
1 'polypeptide(L)'
;ARIARKGSTWVSRGDRSGTHAAELRFWQAAGVEPKGQGWYKEAGSGMGPTLNMAAGMGAYTLADRGTWASFKNRQDLAILYAGDPKLYNPYGVMLVNPAKHPHVKKAAGEKFIAWLTSADGRRAISAYRIGNEQLFYPLPK
;
A
#
# COMPACT_ATOMS: atom_id res chain seq x y z
N ALA A 1 -18.31 0.31 4.12
CA ALA A 1 -19.65 -0.02 4.67
C ALA A 1 -20.28 -1.31 4.11
N ARG A 2 -20.35 -1.57 2.78
CA ARG A 2 -21.03 -2.76 2.22
C ARG A 2 -20.54 -4.11 2.80
N ILE A 3 -19.23 -4.27 2.95
CA ILE A 3 -18.60 -5.48 3.53
C ILE A 3 -19.08 -5.68 4.97
N ALA A 4 -18.95 -4.65 5.82
CA ALA A 4 -19.39 -4.69 7.21
C ALA A 4 -20.89 -4.96 7.37
N ARG A 5 -21.76 -4.31 6.58
CA ARG A 5 -23.22 -4.53 6.63
C ARG A 5 -23.63 -5.96 6.29
N LYS A 6 -22.87 -6.65 5.44
CA LYS A 6 -23.09 -8.05 5.11
C LYS A 6 -22.46 -9.01 6.14
N GLY A 7 -21.69 -8.51 7.11
CA GLY A 7 -20.89 -9.36 8.00
C GLY A 7 -19.84 -10.18 7.26
N SER A 8 -19.43 -9.75 6.05
CA SER A 8 -18.44 -10.48 5.27
C SER A 8 -17.06 -10.36 5.90
N THR A 9 -16.34 -11.47 5.97
CA THR A 9 -15.02 -11.53 6.61
C THR A 9 -14.06 -10.53 5.97
N TRP A 10 -13.42 -9.73 6.81
CA TRP A 10 -12.32 -8.84 6.46
C TRP A 10 -11.07 -9.27 7.22
N VAL A 11 -9.97 -9.48 6.51
CA VAL A 11 -8.67 -9.75 7.12
C VAL A 11 -7.84 -8.48 7.08
N SER A 12 -7.61 -7.92 8.27
CA SER A 12 -6.69 -6.81 8.50
C SER A 12 -5.26 -7.31 8.69
N ARG A 13 -4.30 -6.49 8.27
CA ARG A 13 -2.90 -6.66 8.66
C ARG A 13 -2.71 -6.65 10.17
N GLY A 14 -3.41 -5.75 10.88
CA GLY A 14 -3.32 -5.62 12.34
C GLY A 14 -1.92 -5.33 12.89
N ASP A 15 -0.99 -4.83 12.07
CA ASP A 15 0.45 -4.82 12.37
C ASP A 15 1.05 -3.41 12.54
N ARG A 16 0.19 -2.38 12.60
CA ARG A 16 0.57 -0.94 12.64
C ARG A 16 1.38 -0.46 11.43
N SER A 17 1.35 -1.19 10.31
CA SER A 17 1.94 -0.74 9.05
C SER A 17 1.15 0.40 8.39
N GLY A 18 1.72 1.01 7.35
CA GLY A 18 1.01 1.98 6.51
C GLY A 18 -0.25 1.41 5.86
N THR A 19 -0.27 0.14 5.46
CA THR A 19 -1.46 -0.53 4.93
C THR A 19 -2.56 -0.65 5.98
N HIS A 20 -2.21 -1.03 7.21
CA HIS A 20 -3.15 -1.07 8.33
C HIS A 20 -3.72 0.33 8.62
N ALA A 21 -2.88 1.36 8.66
CA ALA A 21 -3.34 2.74 8.84
C ALA A 21 -4.26 3.20 7.70
N ALA A 22 -3.98 2.83 6.44
CA ALA A 22 -4.85 3.14 5.31
C ALA A 22 -6.22 2.47 5.42
N GLU A 23 -6.25 1.18 5.76
CA GLU A 23 -7.47 0.43 6.03
C GLU A 23 -8.34 1.08 7.11
N LEU A 24 -7.76 1.40 8.27
CA LEU A 24 -8.50 2.02 9.38
C LEU A 24 -9.11 3.37 8.97
N ARG A 25 -8.39 4.18 8.17
CA ARG A 25 -8.94 5.42 7.61
C ARG A 25 -10.16 5.17 6.72
N PHE A 26 -10.17 4.10 5.94
CA PHE A 26 -11.33 3.76 5.11
C PHE A 26 -12.52 3.28 5.93
N TRP A 27 -12.29 2.54 7.02
CA TRP A 27 -13.35 2.17 7.95
C TRP A 27 -13.95 3.38 8.65
N GLN A 28 -13.10 4.26 9.17
CA GLN A 28 -13.52 5.52 9.79
C GLN A 28 -14.33 6.39 8.81
N ALA A 29 -13.84 6.58 7.58
CA ALA A 29 -14.55 7.34 6.55
C ALA A 29 -15.90 6.70 6.16
N ALA A 30 -16.06 5.39 6.38
CA ALA A 30 -17.31 4.68 6.19
C ALA A 30 -18.23 4.66 7.42
N GLY A 31 -17.83 5.29 8.53
CA GLY A 31 -18.57 5.30 9.79
C GLY A 31 -18.66 3.93 10.47
N VAL A 32 -17.66 3.07 10.28
CA VAL A 32 -17.63 1.70 10.84
C VAL A 32 -16.46 1.58 11.82
N GLU A 33 -16.74 1.10 13.02
CA GLU A 33 -15.72 0.64 13.98
C GLU A 33 -15.54 -0.88 13.81
N PRO A 34 -14.47 -1.34 13.15
CA PRO A 34 -14.27 -2.76 12.88
C PRO A 34 -13.76 -3.53 14.09
N LYS A 35 -13.13 -2.87 15.08
CA LYS A 35 -12.50 -3.56 16.20
C LYS A 35 -13.55 -4.27 17.07
N GLY A 36 -13.25 -5.52 17.44
CA GLY A 36 -14.16 -6.36 18.22
C GLY A 36 -15.31 -6.96 17.41
N GLN A 37 -15.45 -6.64 16.12
CA GLN A 37 -16.46 -7.23 15.26
C GLN A 37 -16.07 -8.66 14.87
N GLY A 38 -17.00 -9.61 14.95
CA GLY A 38 -16.73 -11.01 14.62
C GLY A 38 -16.25 -11.25 13.18
N TRP A 39 -16.65 -10.38 12.25
CA TRP A 39 -16.24 -10.43 10.83
C TRP A 39 -14.86 -9.78 10.56
N TYR A 40 -14.28 -9.07 11.52
CA TYR A 40 -12.97 -8.43 11.37
C TYR A 40 -11.89 -9.28 12.03
N LYS A 41 -10.92 -9.74 11.23
CA LYS A 41 -9.84 -10.65 11.67
C LYS A 41 -8.50 -9.96 11.53
N GLU A 42 -7.72 -9.92 12.61
CA GLU A 42 -6.38 -9.34 12.57
C GLU A 42 -5.34 -10.44 12.41
N ALA A 43 -4.56 -10.37 11.32
CA ALA A 43 -3.50 -11.33 11.04
C ALA A 43 -2.22 -11.06 11.85
N GLY A 44 -2.04 -9.84 12.39
CA GLY A 44 -0.88 -9.41 13.17
C GLY A 44 0.45 -9.56 12.43
N SER A 45 0.44 -9.52 11.10
CA SER A 45 1.57 -9.94 10.26
C SER A 45 1.66 -9.14 8.96
N GLY A 46 2.73 -9.39 8.20
CA GLY A 46 2.96 -8.76 6.90
C GLY A 46 1.91 -9.13 5.84
N MET A 47 2.03 -8.50 4.67
CA MET A 47 1.01 -8.61 3.60
C MET A 47 0.87 -10.01 3.01
N GLY A 48 1.97 -10.76 2.84
CA GLY A 48 1.93 -12.13 2.32
C GLY A 48 1.09 -13.08 3.18
N PRO A 49 1.39 -13.22 4.48
CA PRO A 49 0.57 -14.01 5.40
C PRO A 49 -0.89 -13.53 5.49
N THR A 50 -1.12 -12.22 5.47
CA THR A 50 -2.48 -11.64 5.47
C THR A 50 -3.27 -12.05 4.21
N LEU A 51 -2.64 -12.03 3.03
CA LEU A 51 -3.25 -12.51 1.79
C LEU A 51 -3.53 -14.01 1.81
N ASN A 52 -2.62 -14.83 2.37
CA ASN A 52 -2.87 -16.26 2.54
C ASN A 52 -4.06 -16.53 3.46
N MET A 53 -4.18 -15.79 4.57
CA MET A 53 -5.31 -15.89 5.48
C MET A 53 -6.61 -15.47 4.77
N ALA A 54 -6.59 -14.36 4.02
CA ALA A 54 -7.75 -13.91 3.26
C ALA A 54 -8.18 -14.95 2.21
N ALA A 55 -7.22 -15.55 1.49
CA ALA A 55 -7.47 -16.59 0.51
C ALA A 55 -8.10 -17.84 1.15
N GLY A 56 -7.54 -18.32 2.27
CA GLY A 56 -8.06 -19.50 2.99
C GLY A 56 -9.44 -19.29 3.62
N MET A 57 -9.83 -18.05 3.90
CA MET A 57 -11.12 -17.71 4.51
C MET A 57 -12.18 -17.24 3.51
N GLY A 58 -11.84 -17.09 2.23
CA GLY A 58 -12.72 -16.45 1.24
C GLY A 58 -13.08 -14.99 1.64
N ALA A 59 -12.10 -14.26 2.18
CA ALA A 59 -12.30 -12.97 2.83
C ALA A 59 -11.80 -11.79 2.00
N TYR A 60 -12.25 -10.60 2.37
CA TYR A 60 -11.77 -9.33 1.82
C TYR A 60 -10.51 -8.87 2.57
N THR A 61 -9.61 -8.15 1.88
CA THR A 61 -8.47 -7.49 2.51
C THR A 61 -8.02 -6.29 1.67
N LEU A 62 -7.27 -5.36 2.27
CA LEU A 62 -6.59 -4.29 1.56
C LEU A 62 -5.12 -4.69 1.35
N ALA A 63 -4.65 -4.64 0.10
CA ALA A 63 -3.27 -4.94 -0.26
C ALA A 63 -2.70 -3.89 -1.22
N ASP A 64 -1.38 -3.66 -1.15
CA ASP A 64 -0.68 -2.87 -2.15
C ASP A 64 -0.47 -3.68 -3.45
N ARG A 65 -0.35 -2.98 -4.58
CA ARG A 65 -0.24 -3.60 -5.90
C ARG A 65 1.03 -4.43 -6.06
N GLY A 66 2.14 -4.03 -5.45
CA GLY A 66 3.42 -4.75 -5.57
C GLY A 66 3.36 -6.12 -4.92
N THR A 67 2.82 -6.20 -3.69
CA THR A 67 2.58 -7.48 -3.03
C THR A 67 1.58 -8.32 -3.82
N TRP A 68 0.47 -7.74 -4.28
CA TRP A 68 -0.50 -8.48 -5.11
C TRP A 68 0.12 -9.07 -6.38
N ALA A 69 0.94 -8.30 -7.10
CA ALA A 69 1.57 -8.73 -8.35
C ALA A 69 2.57 -9.88 -8.14
N SER A 70 3.27 -9.90 -6.99
CA SER A 70 4.20 -10.98 -6.64
C SER A 70 3.52 -12.19 -5.99
N PHE A 71 2.34 -12.00 -5.36
CA PHE A 71 1.61 -13.05 -4.66
C PHE A 71 1.03 -14.09 -5.62
N LYS A 72 1.47 -15.35 -5.43
CA LYS A 72 1.10 -16.49 -6.30
C LYS A 72 -0.07 -17.31 -5.77
N ASN A 73 -0.27 -17.39 -4.46
CA ASN A 73 -1.30 -18.22 -3.85
C ASN A 73 -2.67 -17.49 -3.79
N ARG A 74 -3.17 -17.06 -4.95
CA ARG A 74 -4.37 -16.20 -5.02
C ARG A 74 -5.65 -16.94 -4.67
N GLN A 75 -5.74 -18.25 -4.93
CA GLN A 75 -7.01 -18.99 -4.84
C GLN A 75 -8.10 -18.19 -5.58
N ASP A 76 -9.25 -17.99 -4.96
CA ASP A 76 -10.37 -17.21 -5.50
C ASP A 76 -10.25 -15.69 -5.26
N LEU A 77 -9.15 -15.20 -4.67
CA LEU A 77 -8.95 -13.77 -4.52
C LEU A 77 -8.84 -13.11 -5.89
N ALA A 78 -9.55 -11.99 -6.04
CA ALA A 78 -9.49 -11.14 -7.20
C ALA A 78 -9.44 -9.67 -6.77
N ILE A 79 -8.94 -8.81 -7.66
CA ILE A 79 -9.04 -7.35 -7.46
C ILE A 79 -10.49 -6.96 -7.69
N LEU A 80 -11.20 -6.61 -6.62
CA LEU A 80 -12.59 -6.15 -6.69
C LEU A 80 -12.70 -4.63 -6.83
N TYR A 81 -11.68 -3.89 -6.40
CA TYR A 81 -11.67 -2.43 -6.43
C TYR A 81 -10.24 -1.89 -6.58
N ALA A 82 -10.06 -0.90 -7.44
CA ALA A 82 -8.77 -0.28 -7.75
C ALA A 82 -8.97 1.08 -8.45
N GLY A 83 -7.96 1.94 -8.41
CA GLY A 83 -7.92 3.18 -9.21
C GLY A 83 -8.53 4.42 -8.55
N ASP A 84 -9.23 4.25 -7.42
CA ASP A 84 -9.72 5.38 -6.63
C ASP A 84 -8.54 6.26 -6.14
N PRO A 85 -8.56 7.58 -6.33
CA PRO A 85 -7.53 8.49 -5.81
C PRO A 85 -7.27 8.35 -4.30
N LYS A 86 -8.28 7.95 -3.52
CA LYS A 86 -8.12 7.70 -2.07
C LYS A 86 -7.23 6.49 -1.77
N LEU A 87 -7.04 5.59 -2.73
CA LEU A 87 -6.10 4.46 -2.64
C LEU A 87 -4.67 4.83 -3.05
N TYR A 88 -4.43 6.06 -3.52
CA TYR A 88 -3.08 6.46 -3.90
C TYR A 88 -2.18 6.48 -2.67
N ASN A 89 -1.02 5.85 -2.83
CA ASN A 89 0.02 5.80 -1.81
C ASN A 89 1.23 6.60 -2.32
N PRO A 90 1.21 7.94 -2.19
CA PRO A 90 2.27 8.78 -2.73
C PRO A 90 3.58 8.59 -1.98
N TYR A 91 4.68 8.56 -2.72
CA TYR A 91 6.04 8.53 -2.18
C TYR A 91 6.67 9.91 -2.30
N GLY A 92 7.30 10.37 -1.21
CA GLY A 92 8.08 11.60 -1.16
C GLY A 92 9.56 11.30 -0.99
N VAL A 93 10.42 12.15 -1.56
CA VAL A 93 11.86 12.16 -1.29
C VAL A 93 12.20 13.47 -0.59
N MET A 94 12.94 13.40 0.51
CA MET A 94 13.30 14.58 1.31
C MET A 94 14.78 14.51 1.69
N LEU A 95 15.49 15.63 1.52
CA LEU A 95 16.86 15.76 1.98
C LEU A 95 16.88 15.97 3.50
N VAL A 96 17.69 15.19 4.21
CA VAL A 96 17.93 15.40 5.65
C VAL A 96 18.60 16.75 5.85
N ASN A 97 18.12 17.54 6.80
CA ASN A 97 18.56 18.90 7.02
C ASN A 97 20.07 18.95 7.39
N PRO A 98 20.94 19.50 6.52
CA PRO A 98 22.39 19.51 6.77
C PRO A 98 22.80 20.49 7.87
N ALA A 99 21.99 21.51 8.19
CA ALA A 99 22.26 22.41 9.32
C ALA A 99 22.09 21.69 10.67
N LYS A 100 21.18 20.71 10.75
CA LYS A 100 20.98 19.87 11.93
C LYS A 100 21.89 18.63 11.94
N HIS A 101 22.25 18.14 10.76
CA HIS A 101 23.06 16.93 10.58
C HIS A 101 24.24 17.21 9.63
N PRO A 102 25.34 17.79 10.13
CA PRO A 102 26.45 18.26 9.29
C PRO A 102 27.16 17.16 8.48
N HIS A 103 27.05 15.90 8.90
CA HIS A 103 27.63 14.73 8.22
C HIS A 103 26.81 14.26 7.02
N VAL A 104 25.62 14.83 6.77
CA VAL A 104 24.80 14.48 5.63
C VAL A 104 25.53 14.82 4.33
N LYS A 105 25.54 13.85 3.40
CA LYS A 105 26.10 14.02 2.06
C LYS A 105 25.16 14.87 1.18
N LYS A 106 25.03 16.15 1.51
CA LYS A 106 24.09 17.12 0.89
C LYS A 106 24.10 17.03 -0.63
N ALA A 107 25.27 17.20 -1.24
CA ALA A 107 25.42 17.20 -2.70
C ALA A 107 24.96 15.89 -3.36
N ALA A 108 25.25 14.74 -2.73
CA ALA A 108 24.81 13.45 -3.25
C ALA A 108 23.29 13.26 -3.15
N GLY A 109 22.69 13.71 -2.03
CA GLY A 109 21.24 13.69 -1.84
C GLY A 109 20.50 14.60 -2.82
N GLU A 110 20.99 15.82 -3.04
CA GLU A 110 20.45 16.75 -4.03
C GLU A 110 20.55 16.18 -5.45
N LYS A 111 21.70 15.56 -5.80
CA LYS A 111 21.87 14.87 -7.09
C LYS A 111 20.86 13.73 -7.28
N PHE A 112 20.61 12.94 -6.24
CA PHE A 112 19.61 11.87 -6.28
C PHE A 112 18.19 12.42 -6.47
N ILE A 113 17.80 13.45 -5.71
CA ILE A 113 16.49 14.10 -5.82
C ILE A 113 16.29 14.69 -7.23
N ALA A 114 17.32 15.37 -7.75
CA ALA A 114 17.30 15.94 -9.09
C ALA A 114 17.11 14.84 -10.16
N TRP A 115 17.85 13.73 -10.05
CA TRP A 115 17.67 12.59 -10.96
C TRP A 115 16.27 11.96 -10.83
N LEU A 116 15.80 11.68 -9.60
CA LEU A 116 14.54 11.01 -9.34
C LEU A 116 13.34 11.80 -9.91
N THR A 117 13.43 13.13 -9.88
CA THR A 117 12.39 14.04 -10.39
C THR A 117 12.60 14.48 -11.85
N SER A 118 13.72 14.12 -12.46
CA SER A 118 14.02 14.37 -13.88
C SER A 118 13.15 13.51 -14.81
N ALA A 119 13.22 13.80 -16.11
CA ALA A 119 12.57 12.97 -17.12
C ALA A 119 13.08 11.51 -17.08
N ASP A 120 14.37 11.30 -16.82
CA ASP A 120 15.00 9.99 -16.81
C ASP A 120 14.57 9.17 -15.60
N GLY A 121 14.60 9.76 -14.40
CA GLY A 121 14.12 9.11 -13.18
C GLY A 121 12.63 8.77 -13.25
N ARG A 122 11.81 9.70 -13.79
CA ARG A 122 10.37 9.44 -14.01
C ARG A 122 10.13 8.33 -15.02
N ARG A 123 10.92 8.25 -16.10
CA ARG A 123 10.87 7.12 -17.05
C ARG A 123 11.24 5.81 -16.36
N ALA A 124 12.30 5.78 -15.56
CA ALA A 124 12.70 4.60 -14.80
C ALA A 124 11.59 4.12 -13.85
N ILE A 125 10.93 5.04 -13.14
CA ILE A 125 9.77 4.74 -12.28
C ILE A 125 8.63 4.13 -13.10
N SER A 126 8.25 4.75 -14.23
CA SER A 126 7.16 4.25 -15.08
C SER A 126 7.46 2.94 -15.80
N ALA A 127 8.74 2.63 -16.03
CA ALA A 127 9.18 1.41 -16.69
C ALA A 127 9.22 0.20 -15.75
N TYR A 128 9.19 0.41 -14.43
CA TYR A 128 9.25 -0.68 -13.46
C TYR A 128 7.99 -1.54 -13.48
N ARG A 129 8.19 -2.86 -13.61
CA ARG A 129 7.12 -3.85 -13.73
C ARG A 129 7.37 -5.09 -12.89
N ILE A 130 6.29 -5.73 -12.44
CA ILE A 130 6.28 -7.12 -12.00
C ILE A 130 5.38 -7.89 -12.97
N GLY A 131 5.97 -8.85 -13.69
CA GLY A 131 5.29 -9.44 -14.85
C GLY A 131 4.94 -8.35 -15.86
N ASN A 132 3.67 -8.29 -16.27
CA ASN A 132 3.19 -7.30 -17.24
C ASN A 132 2.62 -6.04 -16.57
N GLU A 133 2.54 -5.98 -15.24
CA GLU A 133 1.92 -4.87 -14.50
C GLU A 133 2.91 -3.74 -14.22
N GLN A 134 2.57 -2.50 -14.63
CA GLN A 134 3.26 -1.30 -14.17
C GLN A 134 2.81 -0.97 -12.74
N LEU A 135 3.79 -0.82 -11.84
CA LEU A 135 3.49 -0.64 -10.42
C LEU A 135 3.50 0.80 -9.95
N PHE A 136 4.33 1.65 -10.57
CA PHE A 136 4.49 3.03 -10.13
C PHE A 136 4.17 4.02 -11.24
N TYR A 137 3.53 5.11 -10.84
CA TYR A 137 3.02 6.15 -11.73
C TYR A 137 3.54 7.50 -11.23
N PRO A 138 4.42 8.18 -11.99
CA PRO A 138 4.88 9.51 -11.62
C PRO A 138 3.69 10.49 -11.56
N LEU A 139 3.55 11.20 -10.43
CA LEU A 139 2.52 12.24 -10.30
C LEU A 139 2.80 13.40 -11.27
N PRO A 140 1.77 14.13 -11.73
CA PRO A 140 1.95 15.38 -12.49
C PRO A 140 2.88 16.35 -11.77
N LYS A 141 3.58 17.20 -12.53
CA LYS A 141 4.34 18.32 -11.97
C LYS A 141 3.39 19.44 -11.58
#